data_AF-A0AAD8F440-F1
#
_entry.id   AF-A0AAD8F440-F1
#
_cell.length_a   1.000
_cell.length_b   1.000
_cell.length_c   1.000
_cell.angle_alpha   90.00
_cell.angle_beta   90.00
_cell.angle_gamma   90.00
#
_symmetry.space_group_name_H-M   'P 1'
#
loop_
_entity.id
_entity.type
_entity.pdbx_description
1 polymer ?
#
loop_
_entity_poly.entity_id
_entity_poly.type
_entity_poly.pdbx_seq_one_letter_code
_entity_poly.pdbx_strand_id
1 'polypeptide(L)'
;MVNRAALAQRWFWPILAFIFAIFAVALALALIVVTKQRDDLRSGTTTAAASTSNDTAKVCGATNANGNTISLAEPSSPGPFHDLTSAEIKTLRTFLENHPDIRAAKAGAATLSSSYIFMMDLFLPKKADVLNYLNGTIATDLNRSARVIMFRGDKIPAVVEEWKCGPLQNIYSCQLLSSTETSTKNPVEFSLRPITELEIGSSGLKSLLKTIDNEIGTILQESYNATFTTCSQAKDCLTLYVSPVGSQLVNDVNQR
;
A
#
# COMPACT_ATOMS: atom_id res chain seq x y z
N MET A 1 44.63 41.46 -64.59
CA MET A 1 43.38 41.32 -63.82
C MET A 1 43.59 40.26 -62.74
N VAL A 2 43.56 40.65 -61.46
CA VAL A 2 43.77 39.72 -60.33
C VAL A 2 42.51 38.86 -60.16
N ASN A 3 42.67 37.54 -60.19
CA ASN A 3 41.60 36.56 -60.13
C ASN A 3 40.98 36.53 -58.72
N ARG A 4 39.77 37.11 -58.58
CA ARG A 4 39.02 37.18 -57.31
C ARG A 4 38.66 35.82 -56.71
N ALA A 5 38.72 34.74 -57.50
CA ALA A 5 38.40 33.38 -57.05
C ALA A 5 39.48 32.74 -56.16
N ALA A 6 40.77 33.09 -56.31
CA ALA A 6 41.85 32.48 -55.53
C ALA A 6 42.01 33.05 -54.10
N LEU A 7 41.44 34.24 -53.84
CA LEU A 7 41.46 34.88 -52.52
C LEU A 7 40.37 34.33 -51.59
N ALA A 8 39.22 33.95 -52.12
CA ALA A 8 38.10 33.42 -51.34
C ALA A 8 38.41 32.04 -50.71
N GLN A 9 39.15 31.18 -51.42
CA GLN A 9 39.44 29.82 -50.94
C GLN A 9 40.56 29.77 -49.88
N ARG A 10 41.48 30.75 -49.87
CA ARG A 10 42.54 30.84 -48.84
C ARG A 10 41.99 31.21 -47.46
N TRP A 11 40.84 31.90 -47.41
CA TRP A 11 40.26 32.38 -46.15
C TRP A 11 39.04 31.57 -45.70
N PHE A 12 38.45 30.76 -46.58
CA PHE A 12 37.28 29.94 -46.26
C PHE A 12 37.54 28.90 -45.16
N TRP A 13 38.62 28.12 -45.26
CA TRP A 13 39.01 27.11 -44.28
C TRP A 13 39.36 27.67 -42.89
N PRO A 14 40.16 28.75 -42.76
CA PRO A 14 40.42 29.33 -41.44
C PRO A 14 39.17 29.98 -40.82
N ILE A 15 38.28 30.57 -41.63
CA ILE A 15 37.00 31.11 -41.12
C ILE A 15 36.09 29.99 -40.63
N LEU A 16 35.98 28.88 -41.38
CA LEU A 16 35.18 27.72 -40.97
C LEU A 16 35.73 27.08 -39.69
N ALA A 17 37.06 26.92 -39.59
CA ALA A 17 37.71 26.42 -38.37
C ALA A 17 37.48 27.33 -37.16
N PHE A 18 37.49 28.66 -37.37
CA PHE A 18 37.19 29.63 -36.31
C PHE A 18 35.74 29.52 -35.83
N ILE A 19 34.78 29.34 -36.74
CA ILE A 19 33.36 29.12 -36.39
C ILE A 19 33.19 27.81 -35.60
N PHE A 20 33.83 26.71 -36.03
CA PHE A 20 33.79 25.44 -35.28
C PHE A 20 34.43 25.56 -33.89
N ALA A 21 35.53 26.31 -33.75
CA ALA A 21 36.15 26.57 -32.45
C ALA A 21 35.21 27.34 -31.52
N ILE A 22 34.50 28.35 -32.03
CA ILE A 22 33.48 29.08 -31.27
C ILE A 22 32.35 28.15 -30.83
N PHE A 23 31.82 27.31 -31.73
CA PHE A 23 30.79 26.34 -31.39
C PHE A 23 31.25 25.32 -30.35
N ALA A 24 32.49 24.84 -30.44
CA ALA A 24 33.07 23.91 -29.48
C ALA A 24 33.20 24.55 -28.08
N VAL A 25 33.65 25.80 -28.00
CA VAL A 25 33.73 26.56 -26.74
C VAL A 25 32.33 26.80 -26.16
N ALA A 26 31.36 27.18 -27.00
CA ALA A 26 29.97 27.38 -26.56
C ALA A 26 29.35 26.08 -26.02
N LEU A 27 29.56 24.95 -26.69
CA LEU A 27 29.12 23.64 -26.21
C LEU A 27 29.82 23.21 -24.91
N ALA A 28 31.12 23.49 -24.77
CA ALA A 28 31.85 23.22 -23.54
C ALA A 28 31.31 24.04 -22.36
N LEU A 29 31.02 25.33 -22.57
CA LEU A 29 30.40 26.19 -21.55
C LEU A 29 28.98 25.70 -21.20
N ALA A 30 28.18 25.31 -22.20
CA ALA A 30 26.86 24.74 -21.96
C ALA A 30 26.92 23.44 -21.14
N LEU A 31 27.89 22.55 -21.43
CA LEU A 31 28.10 21.33 -20.66
C LEU A 31 28.52 21.64 -19.22
N ILE A 32 29.43 22.61 -19.00
CA ILE A 32 29.85 23.03 -17.65
C ILE A 32 28.65 23.55 -16.84
N VAL A 33 27.77 24.34 -17.46
CA VAL A 33 26.54 24.86 -16.82
C VAL A 33 25.60 23.71 -16.49
N VAL A 34 25.38 22.77 -17.40
CA VAL A 34 24.52 21.60 -17.16
C VAL A 34 25.07 20.69 -16.07
N THR A 35 26.40 20.50 -15.99
CA THR A 35 27.02 19.72 -14.90
C THR A 35 26.92 20.43 -13.55
N LYS A 36 27.09 21.76 -13.52
CA LYS A 36 26.89 22.58 -12.31
C LYS A 36 25.44 22.52 -11.83
N GLN A 37 24.48 22.65 -12.73
CA GLN A 37 23.05 22.54 -12.42
C GLN A 37 22.68 21.14 -11.93
N ARG A 38 23.31 20.09 -12.48
CA ARG A 38 23.14 18.71 -12.02
C ARG A 38 23.75 18.49 -10.62
N ASP A 39 24.89 19.11 -10.33
CA ASP A 39 25.54 19.05 -9.01
C ASP A 39 24.76 19.85 -7.95
N ASP A 40 24.15 20.98 -8.32
CA ASP A 40 23.23 21.73 -7.46
C ASP A 40 21.95 20.91 -7.17
N LEU A 41 21.40 20.23 -8.17
CA LEU A 41 20.27 19.30 -8.00
C LEU A 41 20.64 18.08 -7.14
N ARG A 42 21.88 17.60 -7.23
CA ARG A 42 22.36 16.44 -6.47
C ARG A 42 22.80 16.80 -5.05
N SER A 43 23.26 18.04 -4.83
CA SER A 43 23.62 18.59 -3.51
C SER A 43 22.42 19.17 -2.76
N GLY A 44 21.28 19.39 -3.44
CA GLY A 44 20.01 19.81 -2.85
C GLY A 44 19.27 18.76 -2.00
N THR A 45 19.93 17.68 -1.55
CA THR A 45 19.29 16.63 -0.71
C THR A 45 19.62 16.73 0.79
N THR A 46 20.23 17.82 1.28
CA THR A 46 20.31 18.05 2.74
C THR A 46 20.18 19.52 3.11
N THR A 47 19.11 20.17 2.66
CA THR A 47 18.38 21.17 3.44
C THR A 47 17.03 21.31 2.77
N ALA A 48 16.01 20.73 3.38
CA ALA A 48 14.63 21.03 3.05
C ALA A 48 14.47 22.56 3.10
N ALA A 49 14.42 23.19 1.94
CA ALA A 49 13.86 24.52 1.80
C ALA A 49 12.40 24.37 2.21
N ALA A 50 12.13 24.70 3.47
CA ALA A 50 10.80 24.99 3.96
C ALA A 50 10.20 25.98 2.96
N SER A 51 9.24 25.50 2.19
CA SER A 51 8.25 26.35 1.56
C SER A 51 7.72 27.28 2.66
N THR A 52 7.99 28.58 2.53
CA THR A 52 7.27 29.63 3.24
C THR A 52 5.84 29.70 2.70
N SER A 53 5.11 28.59 2.80
CA SER A 53 3.71 28.66 3.13
C SER A 53 3.69 29.07 4.60
N ASN A 54 3.12 30.22 4.92
CA ASN A 54 2.67 30.56 6.27
C ASN A 54 1.55 29.61 6.76
N ASP A 55 1.46 28.41 6.19
CA ASP A 55 0.63 27.31 6.64
C ASP A 55 1.49 26.50 7.62
N THR A 56 1.79 27.11 8.75
CA THR A 56 2.08 26.31 9.95
C THR A 56 0.75 25.65 10.29
N ALA A 57 0.53 24.45 9.76
CA ALA A 57 -0.54 23.57 10.19
C ALA A 57 -0.27 23.16 11.65
N LYS A 58 -0.43 24.11 12.57
CA LYS A 58 -0.40 23.92 14.01
C LYS A 58 -1.81 23.51 14.41
N VAL A 59 -2.22 22.32 13.99
CA VAL A 59 -3.59 21.80 14.13
C VAL A 59 -3.79 21.01 15.44
N CYS A 60 -2.74 20.82 16.24
CA CYS A 60 -2.85 20.16 17.54
C CYS A 60 -3.13 21.20 18.64
N GLY A 61 -4.29 21.10 19.31
CA GLY A 61 -4.66 22.02 20.40
C GLY A 61 -5.19 23.38 19.94
N ALA A 62 -5.35 23.61 18.64
CA ALA A 62 -6.00 24.81 18.13
C ALA A 62 -7.50 24.75 18.43
N THR A 63 -8.02 25.84 18.97
CA THR A 63 -9.45 26.07 19.16
C THR A 63 -10.01 26.63 17.86
N ASN A 64 -10.99 25.95 17.25
CA ASN A 64 -11.66 26.47 16.06
C ASN A 64 -12.48 27.73 16.42
N ALA A 65 -12.99 28.44 15.40
CA ALA A 65 -13.80 29.66 15.61
C ALA A 65 -15.06 29.43 16.47
N ASN A 66 -15.48 28.17 16.65
CA ASN A 66 -16.63 27.77 17.45
C ASN A 66 -16.26 27.36 18.90
N GLY A 67 -14.99 27.50 19.30
CA GLY A 67 -14.54 27.15 20.65
C GLY A 67 -14.11 25.68 20.84
N ASN A 68 -14.05 24.86 19.80
CA ASN A 68 -13.70 23.45 19.91
C ASN A 68 -12.20 23.22 19.72
N THR A 69 -11.56 22.52 20.66
CA THR A 69 -10.17 22.10 20.54
C THR A 69 -10.06 20.79 19.77
N ILE A 70 -9.19 20.74 18.75
CA ILE A 70 -8.89 19.50 18.02
C ILE A 70 -7.98 18.62 18.89
N SER A 71 -8.56 17.58 19.48
CA SER A 71 -7.82 16.52 20.17
C SER A 71 -7.58 15.36 19.21
N LEU A 72 -6.32 14.92 19.10
CA LEU A 72 -5.94 13.70 18.37
C LEU A 72 -5.94 12.46 19.27
N ALA A 73 -6.26 12.63 20.56
CA ALA A 73 -6.34 11.51 21.47
C ALA A 73 -7.59 10.66 21.18
N GLU A 74 -7.42 9.36 21.30
CA GLU A 74 -8.50 8.39 21.17
C GLU A 74 -9.56 8.63 22.26
N PRO A 75 -10.86 8.73 21.91
CA PRO A 75 -11.91 8.98 22.88
C PRO A 75 -12.17 7.74 23.75
N SER A 76 -12.41 7.95 25.04
CA SER A 76 -12.87 6.88 25.94
C SER A 76 -14.27 6.37 25.61
N SER A 77 -15.10 7.23 25.01
CA SER A 77 -16.44 6.91 24.52
C SER A 77 -16.54 7.28 23.04
N PRO A 78 -16.15 6.39 22.12
CA PRO A 78 -16.18 6.68 20.69
C PRO A 78 -17.61 6.84 20.18
N GLY A 79 -17.86 7.94 19.45
CA GLY A 79 -19.16 8.20 18.83
C GLY A 79 -19.53 7.20 17.73
N PRO A 80 -20.75 7.22 17.16
CA PRO A 80 -21.26 6.19 16.25
C PRO A 80 -20.46 6.02 14.95
N PHE A 81 -19.70 7.05 14.54
CA PHE A 81 -18.90 7.05 13.31
C PHE A 81 -17.39 7.05 13.56
N HIS A 82 -16.95 7.00 14.82
CA HIS A 82 -15.54 6.91 15.12
C HIS A 82 -15.03 5.53 14.73
N ASP A 83 -13.87 5.42 14.09
CA ASP A 83 -13.27 4.13 13.75
C ASP A 83 -13.03 3.27 14.99
N LEU A 84 -12.65 2.01 14.78
CA LEU A 84 -12.30 1.11 15.87
C LEU A 84 -11.13 1.68 16.66
N THR A 85 -11.29 1.77 17.96
CA THR A 85 -10.22 2.20 18.85
C THR A 85 -9.16 1.11 19.00
N SER A 86 -7.95 1.48 19.39
CA SER A 86 -6.86 0.56 19.68
C SER A 86 -7.23 -0.47 20.75
N ALA A 87 -8.03 -0.06 21.73
CA ALA A 87 -8.56 -0.94 22.77
C ALA A 87 -9.60 -1.93 22.19
N GLU A 88 -10.55 -1.44 21.38
CA GLU A 88 -11.56 -2.28 20.71
C GLU A 88 -10.88 -3.32 19.79
N ILE A 89 -9.89 -2.92 19.00
CA ILE A 89 -9.13 -3.80 18.09
C ILE A 89 -8.41 -4.91 18.87
N LYS A 90 -7.73 -4.57 19.98
CA LYS A 90 -6.99 -5.55 20.80
C LYS A 90 -7.93 -6.56 21.46
N THR A 91 -9.03 -6.08 22.02
CA THR A 91 -10.05 -6.93 22.65
C THR A 91 -10.69 -7.85 21.62
N LEU A 92 -11.07 -7.32 20.45
CA LEU A 92 -11.67 -8.09 19.37
C LEU A 92 -10.71 -9.15 18.82
N ARG A 93 -9.44 -8.80 18.58
CA ARG A 93 -8.42 -9.78 18.16
C ARG A 93 -8.32 -10.92 19.17
N THR A 94 -8.19 -10.58 20.46
CA THR A 94 -8.05 -11.58 21.53
C THR A 94 -9.29 -12.47 21.61
N PHE A 95 -10.49 -11.91 21.42
CA PHE A 95 -11.74 -12.67 21.37
C PHE A 95 -11.72 -13.68 20.20
N LEU A 96 -11.36 -13.24 18.99
CA LEU A 96 -11.34 -14.08 17.79
C LEU A 96 -10.28 -15.18 17.84
N GLU A 97 -9.11 -14.90 18.43
CA GLU A 97 -8.03 -15.88 18.64
C GLU A 97 -8.48 -17.00 19.59
N ASN A 98 -9.27 -16.67 20.61
CA ASN A 98 -9.75 -17.62 21.62
C ASN A 98 -11.13 -18.24 21.29
N HIS A 99 -11.81 -17.78 20.25
CA HIS A 99 -13.13 -18.26 19.90
C HIS A 99 -13.06 -19.72 19.39
N PRO A 100 -13.87 -20.65 19.95
CA PRO A 100 -13.75 -22.09 19.66
C PRO A 100 -13.93 -22.46 18.17
N ASP A 101 -14.83 -21.78 17.46
CA ASP A 101 -15.10 -22.07 16.05
C ASP A 101 -14.24 -21.27 15.06
N ILE A 102 -13.82 -20.06 15.43
CA ILE A 102 -13.06 -19.15 14.55
C ILE A 102 -11.57 -19.47 14.64
N ARG A 103 -11.04 -19.63 15.86
CA ARG A 103 -9.63 -19.97 16.16
C ARG A 103 -8.65 -19.19 15.27
N ALA A 104 -8.77 -17.87 15.25
CA ALA A 104 -7.91 -17.03 14.45
C ALA A 104 -6.44 -17.23 14.85
N ALA A 105 -5.56 -17.42 13.87
CA ALA A 105 -4.14 -17.51 14.09
C ALA A 105 -3.60 -16.17 14.61
N LYS A 106 -2.66 -16.28 15.56
CA LYS A 106 -1.96 -15.12 16.11
C LYS A 106 -1.17 -14.40 15.02
N ALA A 107 -1.02 -13.09 15.18
CA ALA A 107 -0.16 -12.28 14.31
C ALA A 107 1.26 -12.88 14.25
N GLY A 108 1.78 -13.07 13.04
CA GLY A 108 3.10 -13.68 12.80
C GLY A 108 3.14 -15.21 12.80
N ALA A 109 2.09 -15.89 13.29
CA ALA A 109 1.95 -17.35 13.23
C ALA A 109 0.97 -17.82 12.14
N ALA A 110 0.31 -16.89 11.45
CA ALA A 110 -0.61 -17.19 10.37
C ALA A 110 0.11 -17.84 9.18
N THR A 111 -0.53 -18.85 8.60
CA THR A 111 -0.14 -19.52 7.36
C THR A 111 -1.31 -19.50 6.37
N LEU A 112 -1.04 -19.78 5.08
CA LEU A 112 -2.10 -19.78 4.05
C LEU A 112 -3.18 -20.85 4.29
N SER A 113 -2.86 -21.92 5.02
CA SER A 113 -3.79 -22.98 5.42
C SER A 113 -4.42 -22.77 6.80
N SER A 114 -4.15 -21.63 7.45
CA SER A 114 -4.77 -21.28 8.73
C SER A 114 -5.97 -20.37 8.57
N SER A 115 -6.80 -20.30 9.61
CA SER A 115 -7.74 -19.20 9.79
C SER A 115 -6.98 -17.97 10.27
N TYR A 116 -7.09 -16.82 9.61
CA TYR A 116 -6.49 -15.59 10.11
C TYR A 116 -7.29 -14.34 9.76
N ILE A 117 -7.11 -13.30 10.58
CA ILE A 117 -7.76 -12.01 10.42
C ILE A 117 -7.02 -11.24 9.31
N PHE A 118 -7.73 -10.94 8.22
CA PHE A 118 -7.21 -10.07 7.17
C PHE A 118 -7.44 -8.59 7.49
N MET A 119 -8.67 -8.25 7.89
CA MET A 119 -9.07 -6.87 8.20
C MET A 119 -10.11 -6.83 9.31
N MET A 120 -10.06 -5.75 10.11
CA MET A 120 -11.10 -5.39 11.07
C MET A 120 -11.43 -3.91 10.87
N ASP A 121 -12.69 -3.59 10.66
CA ASP A 121 -13.17 -2.22 10.51
C ASP A 121 -14.52 -2.00 11.21
N LEU A 122 -14.94 -0.74 11.33
CA LEU A 122 -16.21 -0.39 11.95
C LEU A 122 -17.36 -0.89 11.06
N PHE A 123 -18.27 -1.67 11.63
CA PHE A 123 -19.54 -1.99 10.97
C PHE A 123 -20.54 -0.88 11.27
N LEU A 124 -20.77 -0.01 10.28
CA LEU A 124 -21.62 1.17 10.48
C LEU A 124 -23.05 0.77 10.86
N PRO A 125 -23.62 1.35 11.94
CA PRO A 125 -25.01 1.15 12.29
C PRO A 125 -25.97 1.70 11.23
N LYS A 126 -27.22 1.24 11.22
CA LYS A 126 -28.22 1.75 10.28
C LYS A 126 -28.45 3.24 10.52
N LYS A 127 -28.61 4.00 9.43
CA LYS A 127 -28.87 5.44 9.49
C LYS A 127 -30.03 5.80 10.42
N ALA A 128 -31.13 5.05 10.38
CA ALA A 128 -32.29 5.30 11.23
C ALA A 128 -31.94 5.20 12.72
N ASP A 129 -31.16 4.19 13.12
CA ASP A 129 -30.74 3.98 14.51
C ASP A 129 -29.81 5.10 14.98
N VAL A 130 -28.89 5.53 14.11
CA VAL A 130 -28.01 6.67 14.40
C VAL A 130 -28.82 7.96 14.55
N LEU A 131 -29.78 8.23 13.66
CA LEU A 131 -30.61 9.43 13.77
C LEU A 131 -31.44 9.44 15.05
N ASN A 132 -31.98 8.29 15.45
CA ASN A 132 -32.73 8.16 16.69
C ASN A 132 -31.84 8.38 17.92
N TYR A 133 -30.62 7.83 17.90
CA TYR A 133 -29.61 8.08 18.93
C TYR A 133 -29.24 9.57 19.02
N LEU A 134 -28.95 10.23 17.88
CA LEU A 134 -28.57 11.64 17.85
C LEU A 134 -29.72 12.59 18.23
N ASN A 135 -30.97 12.21 17.95
CA ASN A 135 -32.15 12.97 18.33
C ASN A 135 -32.57 12.72 19.79
N GLY A 136 -31.87 11.84 20.53
CA GLY A 136 -32.21 11.50 21.91
C GLY A 136 -33.52 10.73 22.06
N THR A 137 -34.05 10.12 20.99
CA THR A 137 -35.30 9.36 21.03
C THR A 137 -35.12 7.93 21.52
N ILE A 138 -33.88 7.43 21.60
CA ILE A 138 -33.51 6.14 22.19
C ILE A 138 -32.69 6.39 23.48
N ALA A 139 -33.08 5.73 24.57
CA ALA A 139 -32.42 5.85 25.88
C ALA A 139 -31.19 4.94 26.06
N THR A 140 -30.95 4.02 25.12
CA THR A 140 -29.87 3.01 25.18
C THR A 140 -28.73 3.39 24.25
N ASP A 141 -27.49 3.20 24.71
CA ASP A 141 -26.29 3.40 23.90
C ASP A 141 -26.38 2.61 22.59
N LEU A 142 -25.99 3.27 21.50
CA LEU A 142 -25.93 2.63 20.19
C LEU A 142 -24.80 1.59 20.18
N ASN A 143 -25.17 0.31 20.15
CA ASN A 143 -24.21 -0.80 20.13
C ASN A 143 -23.35 -0.76 18.85
N ARG A 144 -22.11 -0.29 18.99
CA ARG A 144 -21.09 -0.37 17.94
C ARG A 144 -20.68 -1.82 17.71
N SER A 145 -20.47 -2.19 16.44
CA SER A 145 -19.97 -3.51 16.03
C SER A 145 -18.80 -3.34 15.07
N ALA A 146 -17.93 -4.34 14.97
CA ALA A 146 -16.90 -4.44 13.95
C ALA A 146 -17.30 -5.42 12.85
N ARG A 147 -16.86 -5.15 11.63
CA ARG A 147 -16.79 -6.16 10.58
C ARG A 147 -15.39 -6.73 10.58
N VAL A 148 -15.31 -8.05 10.46
CA VAL A 148 -14.07 -8.82 10.47
C VAL A 148 -14.02 -9.65 9.21
N ILE A 149 -13.02 -9.42 8.37
CA ILE A 149 -12.77 -10.24 7.19
C ILE A 149 -11.76 -11.32 7.58
N MET A 150 -12.21 -12.57 7.52
CA MET A 150 -11.44 -13.75 7.87
C MET A 150 -11.09 -14.53 6.62
N PHE A 151 -9.81 -14.88 6.48
CA PHE A 151 -9.39 -15.87 5.49
C PHE A 151 -9.39 -17.24 6.16
N ARG A 152 -10.26 -18.13 5.69
CA ARG A 152 -10.47 -19.48 6.22
C ARG A 152 -9.71 -20.50 5.38
N GLY A 153 -8.38 -20.46 5.46
CA GLY A 153 -7.52 -21.46 4.81
C GLY A 153 -7.61 -22.85 5.46
N ASP A 154 -8.15 -22.92 6.67
CA ASP A 154 -8.37 -24.14 7.45
C ASP A 154 -9.58 -24.97 6.98
N LYS A 155 -10.47 -24.37 6.19
CA LYS A 155 -11.67 -25.03 5.68
C LYS A 155 -11.42 -25.75 4.35
N ILE A 156 -12.25 -26.75 4.06
CA ILE A 156 -12.23 -27.49 2.81
C ILE A 156 -13.64 -27.42 2.20
N PRO A 157 -13.85 -26.71 1.08
CA PRO A 157 -12.89 -25.82 0.42
C PRO A 157 -12.58 -24.55 1.25
N ALA A 158 -11.43 -23.94 1.01
CA ALA A 158 -11.05 -22.69 1.65
C ALA A 158 -11.97 -21.54 1.20
N VAL A 159 -12.26 -20.61 2.11
CA VAL A 159 -13.20 -19.50 1.86
C VAL A 159 -12.77 -18.19 2.52
N VAL A 160 -13.37 -17.09 2.10
CA VAL A 160 -13.33 -15.80 2.81
C VAL A 160 -14.67 -15.57 3.48
N GLU A 161 -14.65 -15.20 4.76
CA GLU A 161 -15.85 -14.94 5.54
C GLU A 161 -15.85 -13.52 6.09
N GLU A 162 -16.98 -12.84 5.97
CA GLU A 162 -17.21 -11.56 6.65
C GLU A 162 -18.09 -11.78 7.89
N TRP A 163 -17.59 -11.35 9.04
CA TRP A 163 -18.25 -11.52 10.33
C TRP A 163 -18.62 -10.17 10.93
N LYS A 164 -19.75 -10.10 11.62
CA LYS A 164 -20.15 -8.99 12.48
C LYS A 164 -19.89 -9.37 13.92
N CYS A 165 -18.99 -8.65 14.56
CA CYS A 165 -18.59 -8.89 15.93
C CYS A 165 -18.96 -7.72 16.82
N GLY A 166 -19.58 -7.99 17.96
CA GLY A 166 -19.92 -6.95 18.91
C GLY A 166 -20.86 -7.42 20.02
N PRO A 167 -21.36 -6.48 20.84
CA PRO A 167 -21.01 -5.05 20.87
C PRO A 167 -19.53 -4.82 21.24
N LEU A 168 -18.93 -3.71 20.78
CA LEU A 168 -17.50 -3.45 20.97
C LEU A 168 -17.09 -3.14 22.42
N GLN A 169 -18.01 -2.64 23.24
CA GLN A 169 -17.79 -2.39 24.67
C GLN A 169 -17.58 -3.69 25.45
N ASN A 170 -18.26 -4.76 25.04
CA ASN A 170 -18.13 -6.10 25.60
C ASN A 170 -18.47 -7.13 24.53
N ILE A 171 -17.44 -7.69 23.90
CA ILE A 171 -17.60 -8.57 22.75
C ILE A 171 -17.99 -9.95 23.24
N TYR A 172 -19.21 -10.37 22.92
CA TYR A 172 -19.72 -11.70 23.26
C TYR A 172 -20.30 -12.45 22.06
N SER A 173 -20.42 -11.79 20.89
CA SER A 173 -21.00 -12.39 19.70
C SER A 173 -20.20 -12.03 18.46
N CYS A 174 -19.95 -13.04 17.63
CA CYS A 174 -19.51 -12.89 16.25
C CYS A 174 -20.40 -13.77 15.38
N GLN A 175 -21.07 -13.17 14.40
CA GLN A 175 -21.97 -13.88 13.50
C GLN A 175 -21.58 -13.60 12.05
N LEU A 176 -21.73 -14.60 11.19
CA LEU A 176 -21.48 -14.44 9.77
C LEU A 176 -22.48 -13.41 9.21
N LEU A 177 -21.98 -12.39 8.50
CA LEU A 177 -22.84 -11.39 7.89
C LEU A 177 -23.72 -12.04 6.83
N SER A 178 -25.01 -11.75 6.85
CA SER A 178 -25.94 -12.25 5.84
C SER A 178 -25.71 -11.58 4.49
N SER A 179 -26.09 -12.25 3.39
CA SER A 179 -26.00 -11.67 2.03
C SER A 179 -26.80 -10.37 1.89
N THR A 180 -27.83 -10.17 2.71
CA THR A 180 -28.60 -8.93 2.78
C THR A 180 -27.84 -7.79 3.47
N GLU A 181 -26.92 -8.11 4.38
CA GLU A 181 -26.08 -7.11 5.06
C GLU A 181 -24.84 -6.75 4.23
N THR A 182 -24.24 -7.71 3.53
CA THR A 182 -23.05 -7.46 2.68
C THR A 182 -23.40 -6.98 1.27
N SER A 183 -24.66 -7.16 0.83
CA SER A 183 -25.08 -7.01 -0.58
C SER A 183 -24.33 -7.94 -1.55
N THR A 184 -23.61 -8.95 -1.04
CA THR A 184 -22.76 -9.89 -1.78
C THR A 184 -22.91 -11.29 -1.20
N LYS A 185 -22.39 -12.32 -1.89
CA LYS A 185 -22.34 -13.69 -1.33
C LYS A 185 -21.36 -13.71 -0.14
N ASN A 186 -21.74 -14.33 0.97
CA ASN A 186 -20.85 -14.63 2.08
C ASN A 186 -21.15 -16.07 2.56
N PRO A 187 -20.18 -17.00 2.55
CA PRO A 187 -18.76 -16.83 2.24
C PRO A 187 -18.43 -16.61 0.74
N VAL A 188 -17.28 -15.99 0.49
CA VAL A 188 -16.70 -15.76 -0.84
C VAL A 188 -15.60 -16.80 -1.13
N GLU A 189 -15.35 -17.07 -2.41
CA GLU A 189 -14.25 -17.90 -2.87
C GLU A 189 -12.88 -17.39 -2.41
N PHE A 190 -12.02 -18.30 -1.95
CA PHE A 190 -10.68 -17.95 -1.48
C PHE A 190 -9.78 -17.37 -2.56
N SER A 191 -10.02 -17.70 -3.84
CA SER A 191 -9.26 -17.16 -4.99
C SER A 191 -9.52 -15.68 -5.25
N LEU A 192 -10.66 -15.13 -4.79
CA LEU A 192 -11.02 -13.72 -4.98
C LEU A 192 -10.41 -12.80 -3.92
N ARG A 193 -9.73 -13.37 -2.91
CA ARG A 193 -9.14 -12.61 -1.83
C ARG A 193 -7.92 -11.82 -2.32
N PRO A 194 -7.63 -10.64 -1.75
CA PRO A 194 -6.39 -9.92 -2.01
C PRO A 194 -5.14 -10.77 -1.71
N ILE A 195 -4.08 -10.53 -2.49
CA ILE A 195 -2.76 -11.11 -2.21
C ILE A 195 -2.21 -10.53 -0.90
N THR A 196 -1.62 -11.38 -0.05
CA THR A 196 -1.09 -10.96 1.26
C THR A 196 0.42 -11.14 1.36
N GLU A 197 1.04 -10.52 2.38
CA GLU A 197 2.47 -10.72 2.66
C GLU A 197 2.83 -12.19 2.92
N LEU A 198 1.88 -13.03 3.35
CA LEU A 198 2.13 -14.47 3.50
C LEU A 198 2.42 -15.16 2.15
N GLU A 199 1.85 -14.66 1.06
CA GLU A 199 2.06 -15.19 -0.29
C GLU A 199 3.27 -14.56 -0.98
N ILE A 200 3.61 -13.31 -0.67
CA ILE A 200 4.75 -12.62 -1.26
C ILE A 200 6.04 -12.94 -0.48
N GLY A 201 5.93 -13.15 0.83
CA GLY A 201 7.01 -13.31 1.77
C GLY A 201 7.82 -14.60 1.60
N SER A 202 8.64 -14.90 2.61
CA SER A 202 9.68 -15.94 2.55
C SER A 202 9.15 -17.36 2.29
N SER A 203 7.90 -17.66 2.66
CA SER A 203 7.26 -18.96 2.45
C SER A 203 6.45 -19.08 1.15
N GLY A 204 6.27 -17.99 0.41
CA GLY A 204 5.48 -17.95 -0.81
C GLY A 204 6.34 -17.70 -2.05
N LEU A 205 6.07 -16.59 -2.75
CA LEU A 205 6.72 -16.22 -4.00
C LEU A 205 8.24 -16.12 -3.87
N LYS A 206 8.78 -15.57 -2.77
CA LYS A 206 10.25 -15.52 -2.58
C LYS A 206 10.89 -16.90 -2.54
N SER A 207 10.22 -17.90 -1.95
CA SER A 207 10.73 -19.28 -1.97
C SER A 207 10.74 -19.84 -3.38
N LEU A 208 9.70 -19.57 -4.17
CA LEU A 208 9.62 -20.00 -5.56
C LEU A 208 10.72 -19.33 -6.41
N LEU A 209 10.93 -18.02 -6.25
CA LEU A 209 11.98 -17.28 -6.95
C LEU A 209 13.37 -17.83 -6.61
N LYS A 210 13.61 -18.27 -5.36
CA LYS A 210 14.85 -18.95 -4.99
C LYS A 210 15.04 -20.27 -5.74
N THR A 211 13.97 -21.06 -5.89
CA THR A 211 14.03 -22.29 -6.70
C THR A 211 14.32 -21.98 -8.16
N ILE A 212 13.68 -20.95 -8.73
CA ILE A 212 13.94 -20.50 -10.11
C ILE A 212 15.39 -20.08 -10.29
N ASP A 213 15.95 -19.31 -9.36
CA ASP A 213 17.37 -18.94 -9.38
C ASP A 213 18.31 -20.15 -9.34
N ASN A 214 17.97 -21.20 -8.59
CA ASN A 214 18.79 -22.42 -8.57
C ASN A 214 18.82 -23.13 -9.93
N GLU A 215 17.71 -23.09 -10.67
CA GLU A 215 17.56 -23.80 -11.95
C GLU A 215 18.10 -22.98 -13.14
N ILE A 216 17.83 -21.68 -13.17
CA ILE A 216 18.14 -20.80 -14.31
C ILE A 216 19.01 -19.59 -13.97
N GLY A 217 19.56 -19.52 -12.75
CA GLY A 217 20.34 -18.36 -12.29
C GLY A 217 21.53 -18.03 -13.18
N THR A 218 22.19 -19.03 -13.77
CA THR A 218 23.29 -18.80 -14.73
C THR A 218 22.79 -18.04 -15.97
N ILE A 219 21.64 -18.42 -16.52
CA ILE A 219 21.04 -17.76 -17.69
C ILE A 219 20.63 -16.33 -17.34
N LEU A 220 20.04 -16.13 -16.16
CA LEU A 220 19.65 -14.82 -15.66
C LEU A 220 20.87 -13.92 -15.48
N GLN A 221 21.96 -14.45 -14.90
CA GLN A 221 23.21 -13.73 -14.73
C GLN A 221 23.86 -13.40 -16.07
N GLU A 222 23.90 -14.31 -17.03
CA GLU A 222 24.47 -14.05 -18.36
C GLU A 222 23.65 -13.02 -19.15
N SER A 223 22.32 -13.06 -19.03
CA SER A 223 21.43 -12.22 -19.83
C SER A 223 21.23 -10.82 -19.24
N TYR A 224 21.13 -10.72 -17.91
CA TYR A 224 20.75 -9.49 -17.21
C TYR A 224 21.79 -9.02 -16.18
N ASN A 225 22.87 -9.79 -15.98
CA ASN A 225 23.86 -9.56 -14.93
C ASN A 225 23.24 -9.46 -13.52
N ALA A 226 22.11 -10.15 -13.31
CA ALA A 226 21.32 -10.13 -12.09
C ALA A 226 20.57 -11.46 -11.89
N THR A 227 20.23 -11.75 -10.64
CA THR A 227 19.42 -12.91 -10.20
C THR A 227 18.33 -12.42 -9.22
N PHE A 228 17.41 -13.29 -8.81
CA PHE A 228 16.36 -12.91 -7.84
C PHE A 228 16.86 -12.85 -6.38
N THR A 229 17.90 -13.62 -6.02
CA THR A 229 18.31 -13.88 -4.63
C THR A 229 19.81 -13.74 -4.38
N THR A 230 20.66 -14.00 -5.38
CA THR A 230 22.13 -13.92 -5.26
C THR A 230 22.67 -12.60 -5.82
N CYS A 231 22.42 -11.50 -5.10
CA CYS A 231 22.76 -10.15 -5.53
C CYS A 231 23.48 -9.38 -4.40
N SER A 232 24.46 -8.55 -4.77
CA SER A 232 25.30 -7.81 -3.81
C SER A 232 24.54 -6.73 -3.03
N GLN A 233 23.54 -6.10 -3.66
CA GLN A 233 22.62 -5.16 -3.01
C GLN A 233 21.19 -5.47 -3.46
N ALA A 234 20.20 -5.19 -2.60
CA ALA A 234 18.78 -5.45 -2.90
C ALA A 234 18.27 -4.72 -4.16
N LYS A 235 18.87 -3.57 -4.50
CA LYS A 235 18.53 -2.80 -5.70
C LYS A 235 19.01 -3.46 -7.01
N ASP A 236 19.99 -4.36 -6.90
CA ASP A 236 20.61 -5.05 -8.04
C ASP A 236 19.96 -6.42 -8.28
N CYS A 237 18.98 -6.81 -7.46
CA CYS A 237 18.20 -8.03 -7.65
C CYS A 237 17.07 -7.82 -8.66
N LEU A 238 16.78 -8.89 -9.41
CA LEU A 238 15.54 -8.97 -10.17
C LEU A 238 14.35 -8.97 -9.20
N THR A 239 13.30 -8.24 -9.56
CA THR A 239 12.06 -8.18 -8.80
C THR A 239 10.89 -8.56 -9.70
N LEU A 240 9.91 -9.24 -9.12
CA LEU A 240 8.69 -9.64 -9.82
C LEU A 240 7.49 -9.06 -9.09
N TYR A 241 6.61 -8.42 -9.87
CA TYR A 241 5.30 -7.96 -9.41
C TYR A 241 4.24 -8.68 -10.24
N VAL A 242 3.26 -9.28 -9.57
CA VAL A 242 2.15 -9.96 -10.22
C VAL A 242 0.85 -9.25 -9.86
N SER A 243 0.11 -8.77 -10.86
CA SER A 243 -1.26 -8.27 -10.72
C SER A 243 -1.89 -8.04 -12.11
N PRO A 244 -3.10 -8.55 -12.41
CA PRO A 244 -3.89 -9.58 -11.72
C PRO A 244 -3.51 -11.02 -12.14
N VAL A 245 -3.71 -12.00 -11.26
CA VAL A 245 -3.61 -13.44 -11.59
C VAL A 245 -4.92 -13.94 -12.21
N GLY A 246 -4.83 -14.68 -13.33
CA GLY A 246 -5.98 -15.01 -14.18
C GLY A 246 -7.15 -15.69 -13.45
N SER A 247 -8.37 -15.25 -13.75
CA SER A 247 -9.61 -15.62 -13.04
C SER A 247 -10.37 -16.82 -13.61
N GLN A 248 -9.77 -17.63 -14.50
CA GLN A 248 -10.46 -18.74 -15.18
C GLN A 248 -10.94 -19.88 -14.25
N LEU A 249 -10.75 -19.80 -12.93
CA LEU A 249 -11.06 -20.86 -11.96
C LEU A 249 -12.19 -20.53 -10.97
N VAL A 250 -12.94 -19.46 -11.18
CA VAL A 250 -14.12 -19.11 -10.36
C VAL A 250 -15.29 -20.05 -10.72
N ASN A 251 -15.21 -21.31 -10.26
CA ASN A 251 -16.35 -22.23 -10.28
C ASN A 251 -16.97 -22.26 -8.88
N ASP A 252 -18.31 -22.25 -8.83
CA ASP A 252 -19.11 -22.18 -7.61
C ASP A 252 -18.67 -23.22 -6.56
N VAL A 253 -18.30 -22.72 -5.38
CA VAL A 253 -17.91 -23.51 -4.20
C VAL A 253 -18.99 -24.50 -3.77
N ASN A 254 -20.26 -24.20 -4.04
CA ASN A 254 -21.39 -25.07 -3.70
C ASN A 254 -21.60 -26.22 -4.71
N GLN A 255 -20.85 -26.22 -5.81
CA GLN A 255 -20.90 -27.25 -6.86
C GLN A 255 -19.69 -28.20 -6.82
N ARG A 256 -18.89 -28.17 -5.74
CA ARG A 256 -17.71 -29.02 -5.53
C ARG A 256 -17.85 -29.91 -4.31
#